data_AF-A0A640QK31-F1
#
_entry.id   AF-A0A640QK31-F1
#
_cell.length_a   1.000
_cell.length_b   1.000
_cell.length_c   1.000
_cell.angle_alpha   90.00
_cell.angle_beta   90.00
_cell.angle_gamma   90.00
#
_symmetry.space_group_name_H-M   'P 1'
#
loop_
_entity.id
_entity.type
_entity.pdbx_description
1 polymer ?
#
loop_
_entity_poly.entity_id
_entity_poly.type
_entity_poly.pdbx_seq_one_letter_code
_entity_poly.pdbx_strand_id
1 'polypeptide(L)'
;MNNARLEPVQIARIGNDSKQDREFVPLDKFPAMLKDTLLVVEDRNFYEHHGVSVFSILRALYTNIRAGRTVQGGSTLTQQLAKNIYLTRERSLLRKISEAFIALILDYRYSKDQILEAYLNEVSLGQSYNQGVHGMGWAGRLSFIFQNPLMSLNTTK
;
A
#
# COMPACT_ATOMS: atom_id res chain seq x y z
N MET A 1 -16.23 -36.03 -17.02
CA MET A 1 -15.15 -36.08 -16.00
C MET A 1 -14.67 -34.65 -15.79
N ASN A 2 -15.07 -34.04 -14.66
CA ASN A 2 -14.66 -32.68 -14.31
C ASN A 2 -13.32 -32.76 -13.58
N ASN A 3 -12.25 -32.40 -14.28
CA ASN A 3 -10.92 -32.33 -13.68
C ASN A 3 -10.81 -31.00 -12.93
N ALA A 4 -11.08 -31.00 -11.62
CA ALA A 4 -10.76 -29.88 -10.76
C ALA A 4 -9.25 -29.83 -10.55
N ARG A 5 -8.59 -28.77 -11.04
CA ARG A 5 -7.19 -28.48 -10.75
C ARG A 5 -7.13 -27.69 -9.45
N LEU A 6 -6.42 -28.22 -8.47
CA LEU A 6 -6.11 -27.51 -7.24
C LEU A 6 -4.87 -26.64 -7.48
N GLU A 7 -4.96 -25.37 -7.09
CA GLU A 7 -3.80 -24.49 -7.10
C GLU A 7 -2.76 -25.01 -6.09
N PRO A 8 -1.46 -25.06 -6.45
CA PRO A 8 -0.44 -25.56 -5.55
C PRO A 8 -0.30 -24.65 -4.32
N VAL A 9 -0.35 -25.25 -3.13
CA VAL A 9 -0.10 -24.54 -1.88
C VAL A 9 1.41 -24.29 -1.74
N GLN A 10 1.81 -23.02 -1.64
CA GLN A 10 3.20 -22.65 -1.45
C GLN A 10 3.66 -22.98 -0.02
N ILE A 11 4.64 -23.88 0.11
CA ILE A 11 5.13 -24.39 1.41
C ILE A 11 6.27 -23.54 1.97
N ALA A 12 7.22 -23.13 1.12
CA ALA A 12 8.35 -22.28 1.51
C ALA A 12 8.96 -21.58 0.29
N ARG A 13 9.58 -20.42 0.49
CA ARG A 13 10.45 -19.74 -0.48
C ARG A 13 11.88 -19.70 0.07
N ILE A 14 12.84 -20.13 -0.74
CA ILE A 14 14.25 -20.02 -0.38
C ILE A 14 14.64 -18.56 -0.57
N GLY A 15 14.91 -17.86 0.54
CA GLY A 15 15.22 -16.44 0.55
C GLY A 15 16.55 -16.16 -0.16
N ASN A 16 16.55 -15.16 -1.05
CA ASN A 16 17.77 -14.56 -1.57
C ASN A 16 18.26 -13.49 -0.58
N ASP A 17 19.53 -13.10 -0.62
CA ASP A 17 20.20 -12.18 0.35
C ASP A 17 19.48 -10.83 0.60
N SER A 18 18.53 -10.43 -0.24
CA SER A 18 17.58 -9.37 0.07
C SER A 18 16.44 -9.90 0.96
N LYS A 19 16.44 -9.54 2.24
CA LYS A 19 15.42 -9.84 3.28
C LYS A 19 13.98 -9.34 3.00
N GLN A 20 13.56 -9.29 1.74
CA GLN A 20 12.26 -8.77 1.30
C GLN A 20 11.64 -9.76 0.31
N ASP A 21 10.63 -10.50 0.76
CA ASP A 21 9.79 -11.29 -0.14
C ASP A 21 8.75 -10.38 -0.78
N ARG A 22 8.95 -10.10 -2.08
CA ARG A 22 8.03 -9.33 -2.91
C ARG A 22 7.43 -10.27 -3.95
N GLU A 23 6.11 -10.34 -4.02
CA GLU A 23 5.39 -10.94 -5.13
C GLU A 23 4.63 -9.80 -5.76
N PHE A 24 5.04 -9.47 -6.97
CA PHE A 24 4.38 -8.45 -7.74
C PHE A 24 2.97 -8.94 -8.10
N VAL A 25 1.97 -8.16 -7.71
CA VAL A 25 0.57 -8.41 -8.06
C VAL A 25 0.10 -7.27 -8.96
N PRO A 26 -0.39 -7.56 -10.17
CA PRO A 26 -0.93 -6.53 -11.06
C PRO A 26 -2.22 -5.92 -10.49
N LEU A 27 -2.51 -4.66 -10.86
CA LEU A 27 -3.59 -3.85 -10.28
C LEU A 27 -4.98 -4.48 -10.40
N ASP A 28 -5.21 -5.21 -11.48
CA ASP A 28 -6.44 -5.91 -11.82
C ASP A 28 -6.77 -7.06 -10.85
N LYS A 29 -5.73 -7.68 -10.26
CA LYS A 29 -5.88 -8.75 -9.27
C LYS A 29 -6.21 -8.25 -7.87
N PHE A 30 -6.09 -6.94 -7.61
CA PHE A 30 -6.52 -6.39 -6.33
C PHE A 30 -8.04 -6.22 -6.29
N PRO A 31 -8.70 -6.62 -5.18
CA PRO A 31 -10.14 -6.40 -5.01
C PRO A 31 -10.52 -4.94 -5.20
N ALA A 32 -11.60 -4.66 -5.96
CA ALA A 32 -12.07 -3.29 -6.19
C ALA A 32 -12.34 -2.55 -4.87
N MET A 33 -12.99 -3.23 -3.92
CA MET A 33 -13.27 -2.70 -2.58
C MET A 33 -12.01 -2.23 -1.85
N LEU A 34 -10.87 -2.93 -2.01
CA LEU A 34 -9.61 -2.54 -1.40
C LEU A 34 -9.08 -1.24 -2.02
N LYS A 35 -9.10 -1.15 -3.36
CA LYS A 35 -8.68 0.06 -4.09
C LYS A 35 -9.55 1.25 -3.70
N ASP A 36 -10.87 1.09 -3.72
CA ASP A 36 -11.82 2.17 -3.39
C ASP A 36 -11.68 2.64 -1.95
N THR A 37 -11.55 1.70 -0.99
CA THR A 37 -11.35 2.04 0.41
C THR A 37 -10.03 2.78 0.62
N LEU A 38 -8.95 2.31 0.00
CA LEU A 38 -7.65 2.97 0.08
C LEU A 38 -7.74 4.42 -0.43
N LEU A 39 -8.33 4.62 -1.61
CA LEU A 39 -8.50 5.94 -2.19
C LEU A 39 -9.35 6.84 -1.28
N VAL A 40 -10.49 6.35 -0.77
CA VAL A 40 -11.36 7.17 0.10
C VAL A 40 -10.68 7.56 1.42
N VAL A 41 -9.85 6.67 1.99
CA VAL A 41 -9.19 6.87 3.28
C VAL A 41 -7.92 7.73 3.13
N GLU A 42 -7.07 7.43 2.16
CA GLU A 42 -5.75 8.04 2.02
C GLU A 42 -5.76 9.24 1.07
N ASP A 43 -6.48 9.17 -0.06
CA ASP A 43 -6.41 10.20 -1.10
C ASP A 43 -7.63 10.21 -2.03
N ARG A 44 -8.72 10.82 -1.57
CA ARG A 44 -10.03 10.75 -2.25
C ARG A 44 -10.01 11.29 -3.69
N ASN A 45 -9.15 12.26 -3.97
CA ASN A 45 -9.07 12.92 -5.27
C ASN A 45 -7.83 12.48 -6.05
N PHE A 46 -7.31 11.28 -5.76
CA PHE A 46 -6.07 10.74 -6.33
C PHE A 46 -5.97 10.89 -7.86
N TYR A 47 -7.07 10.59 -8.56
CA TYR A 47 -7.14 10.63 -10.02
C TYR A 47 -7.26 12.06 -10.58
N GLU A 48 -7.57 13.06 -9.77
CA GLU A 48 -7.81 14.44 -10.21
C GLU A 48 -6.58 15.34 -10.07
N HIS A 49 -5.71 15.07 -9.11
CA HIS A 49 -4.55 15.92 -8.85
C HIS A 49 -3.27 15.43 -9.52
N HIS A 50 -2.28 16.29 -9.70
CA HIS A 50 -1.00 15.93 -10.30
C HIS A 50 0.06 15.62 -9.25
N GLY A 51 0.03 14.44 -8.61
CA GLY A 51 1.01 13.98 -7.61
C GLY A 51 0.94 14.69 -6.24
N VAL A 52 0.56 15.97 -6.20
CA VAL A 52 0.33 16.76 -4.98
C VAL A 52 -1.06 17.39 -5.05
N SER A 53 -1.84 17.26 -3.98
CA SER A 53 -3.19 17.82 -3.89
C SER A 53 -3.19 19.11 -3.08
N VAL A 54 -3.32 20.25 -3.76
CA VAL A 54 -3.47 21.57 -3.13
C VAL A 54 -4.73 21.59 -2.26
N PHE A 55 -5.82 20.99 -2.75
CA PHE A 55 -7.08 20.91 -2.01
C PHE A 55 -6.92 20.11 -0.70
N SER A 56 -6.24 18.97 -0.73
CA SER A 56 -5.97 18.17 0.47
C SER A 56 -5.11 18.93 1.48
N ILE A 57 -4.11 19.69 1.01
CA ILE A 57 -3.26 20.53 1.87
C ILE A 57 -4.09 21.64 2.52
N LEU A 58 -4.88 22.39 1.75
CA LEU A 58 -5.70 23.49 2.25
C LEU A 58 -6.76 23.00 3.25
N ARG A 59 -7.42 21.88 2.94
CA ARG A 59 -8.38 21.24 3.84
C ARG A 59 -7.71 20.79 5.14
N ALA A 60 -6.55 20.14 5.05
CA ALA A 60 -5.80 19.71 6.23
C ALA A 60 -5.36 20.90 7.08
N LEU A 61 -4.91 21.99 6.46
CA LEU A 61 -4.55 23.23 7.15
C LEU A 61 -5.74 23.84 7.89
N TYR A 62 -6.87 24.02 7.21
CA TYR A 62 -8.09 24.57 7.80
C TYR A 62 -8.59 23.74 8.99
N THR A 63 -8.64 22.41 8.84
CA THR A 63 -9.09 21.50 9.90
C THR A 63 -8.14 21.49 11.10
N ASN A 64 -6.82 21.52 10.86
CA ASN A 64 -5.81 21.55 11.92
C ASN A 64 -5.84 22.88 12.69
N ILE A 65 -6.03 24.02 12.01
CA ILE A 65 -6.20 25.33 12.67
C ILE A 65 -7.45 25.33 13.54
N ARG A 66 -8.58 24.86 13.01
CA ARG A 66 -9.84 24.80 13.75
C ARG A 66 -9.75 23.88 14.97
N ALA A 67 -8.99 22.80 14.88
CA ALA A 67 -8.80 21.84 15.97
C ALA A 67 -7.69 22.23 16.97
N GLY A 68 -6.87 23.23 16.65
CA GLY A 68 -5.71 23.63 17.46
C GLY A 68 -4.59 22.57 17.54
N ARG A 69 -4.69 21.50 16.75
CA ARG A 69 -3.74 20.37 16.71
C ARG A 69 -3.79 19.69 15.35
N THR A 70 -2.76 18.91 15.01
CA THR A 70 -2.77 18.09 13.79
C THR A 70 -3.77 16.94 13.94
N VAL A 71 -4.88 17.01 13.20
CA VAL A 71 -5.95 15.99 13.11
C VAL A 71 -6.05 15.38 11.71
N GLN A 72 -5.69 16.11 10.66
CA GLN A 72 -5.72 15.61 9.29
C GLN A 72 -4.37 15.82 8.59
N GLY A 73 -3.91 14.79 7.87
CA GLY A 73 -2.76 14.86 6.98
C GLY A 73 -3.17 15.34 5.59
N GLY A 74 -2.35 16.18 4.96
CA GLY A 74 -2.55 16.66 3.59
C GLY A 74 -1.67 15.97 2.55
N SER A 75 -1.10 14.80 2.86
CA SER A 75 -0.17 14.10 1.96
C SER A 75 -0.92 13.17 1.01
N THR A 76 -0.51 13.14 -0.26
CA THR A 76 -1.10 12.27 -1.29
C THR A 76 -0.48 10.88 -1.31
N LEU A 77 -1.14 9.92 -1.97
CA LEU A 77 -0.61 8.57 -2.18
C LEU A 77 0.75 8.62 -2.91
N THR A 78 0.89 9.45 -3.94
CA THR A 78 2.15 9.59 -4.69
C THR A 78 3.28 10.17 -3.82
N GLN A 79 2.99 11.10 -2.90
CA GLN A 79 3.97 11.59 -1.92
C GLN A 79 4.38 10.49 -0.94
N GLN A 80 3.42 9.67 -0.49
CA GLN A 80 3.73 8.53 0.37
C GLN A 80 4.57 7.48 -0.36
N LEU A 81 4.29 7.21 -1.63
CA LEU A 81 5.10 6.33 -2.48
C LEU A 81 6.53 6.86 -2.63
N ALA A 82 6.68 8.14 -2.97
CA ALA A 82 7.98 8.80 -3.11
C ALA A 82 8.80 8.70 -1.81
N LYS A 83 8.15 8.93 -0.66
CA LYS A 83 8.75 8.79 0.67
C LYS A 83 9.23 7.37 0.93
N ASN A 84 8.46 6.36 0.56
CA ASN A 84 8.78 4.96 0.85
C ASN A 84 9.91 4.41 -0.03
N ILE A 85 9.96 4.80 -1.31
CA ILE A 85 10.94 4.27 -2.27
C ILE A 85 12.27 5.05 -2.22
N TYR A 86 12.22 6.38 -2.13
CA TYR A 86 13.40 7.22 -2.44
C TYR A 86 14.02 7.95 -1.26
N LEU A 87 13.35 8.02 -0.10
CA LEU A 87 13.76 8.92 0.98
C LEU A 87 14.01 8.20 2.30
N THR A 88 14.94 8.73 3.08
CA THR A 88 15.28 8.21 4.42
C THR A 88 14.20 8.56 5.45
N ARG A 89 14.23 7.89 6.60
CA ARG A 89 13.22 8.06 7.68
C ARG A 89 13.34 9.37 8.46
N GLU A 90 14.35 10.18 8.20
CA GLU A 90 14.58 11.45 8.90
C GLU A 90 13.43 12.43 8.67
N ARG A 91 12.94 13.07 9.73
CA ARG A 91 11.82 14.02 9.62
C ARG A 91 12.36 15.44 9.45
N SER A 92 12.42 15.93 8.22
CA SER A 92 12.77 17.32 7.91
C SER A 92 11.81 17.97 6.90
N LEU A 93 11.65 19.29 6.96
CA LEU A 93 10.85 20.06 6.01
C LEU A 93 11.43 19.99 4.59
N LEU A 94 12.77 20.02 4.47
CA LEU A 94 13.46 19.86 3.19
C LEU A 94 13.11 18.52 2.54
N ARG A 95 13.10 17.43 3.32
CA ARG A 95 12.69 16.12 2.82
C ARG A 95 11.22 16.14 2.37
N LYS A 96 10.34 16.85 3.09
CA LYS A 96 8.93 16.95 2.70
C LYS A 96 8.73 17.68 1.36
N ILE A 97 9.57 18.67 1.09
CA ILE A 97 9.62 19.36 -0.22
C ILE A 97 10.13 18.40 -1.30
N SER A 98 11.18 17.62 -1.01
CA SER A 98 11.68 16.58 -1.93
C SER A 98 10.61 15.51 -2.24
N GLU A 99 9.82 15.07 -1.24
CA GLU A 99 8.67 14.16 -1.45
C GLU A 99 7.70 14.75 -2.48
N ALA A 100 7.37 16.04 -2.36
CA ALA A 100 6.47 16.72 -3.28
C ALA A 100 7.04 16.77 -4.70
N PHE A 101 8.32 17.16 -4.88
CA PHE A 101 8.94 17.19 -6.20
C PHE A 101 9.01 15.81 -6.86
N ILE A 102 9.41 14.77 -6.11
CA ILE A 102 9.45 13.40 -6.63
C ILE A 102 8.03 12.94 -6.99
N ALA A 103 7.03 13.28 -6.17
CA ALA A 103 5.64 12.93 -6.46
C ALA A 103 5.14 13.58 -7.76
N LEU A 104 5.49 14.85 -8.02
CA LEU A 104 5.18 15.51 -9.30
C LEU A 104 5.83 14.78 -10.48
N ILE A 105 7.11 14.40 -10.34
CA ILE A 105 7.84 13.70 -11.41
C ILE A 105 7.24 12.31 -11.66
N LEU A 106 6.89 11.57 -10.61
CA LEU A 106 6.26 10.26 -10.73
C LEU A 106 4.92 10.37 -11.46
N ASP A 107 4.07 11.32 -11.07
CA ASP A 107 2.75 11.51 -11.67
C ASP A 107 2.81 12.04 -13.11
N TYR A 108 3.89 12.70 -13.48
CA TYR A 108 4.15 13.09 -14.87
C TYR A 108 4.63 11.92 -15.74
N ARG A 109 5.42 11.00 -15.17
CA ARG A 109 6.04 9.88 -15.93
C ARG A 109 5.21 8.61 -15.98
N TYR A 110 4.38 8.37 -14.97
CA TYR A 110 3.61 7.15 -14.81
C TYR A 110 2.12 7.46 -14.75
N SER A 111 1.30 6.53 -15.24
CA SER A 111 -0.15 6.65 -15.13
C SER A 111 -0.59 6.49 -13.66
N LYS A 112 -1.78 7.01 -13.34
CA LYS A 112 -2.39 6.86 -12.01
C LYS A 112 -2.49 5.41 -11.58
N ASP A 113 -2.85 4.53 -12.51
CA ASP A 113 -2.96 3.10 -12.23
C ASP A 113 -1.60 2.47 -11.95
N GLN A 114 -0.54 2.85 -12.67
CA GLN A 114 0.82 2.39 -12.38
C GLN A 114 1.31 2.85 -11.00
N ILE A 115 0.97 4.09 -10.61
CA ILE A 115 1.32 4.63 -9.31
C ILE A 115 0.55 3.92 -8.20
N LEU A 116 -0.75 3.67 -8.40
CA LEU A 116 -1.57 2.92 -7.46
C LEU A 116 -1.09 1.47 -7.33
N GLU A 117 -0.76 0.81 -8.44
CA GLU A 117 -0.18 -0.53 -8.46
C GLU A 117 1.15 -0.58 -7.70
N ALA A 118 2.07 0.35 -7.99
CA ALA A 118 3.34 0.46 -7.30
C ALA A 118 3.14 0.72 -5.80
N TYR A 119 2.18 1.56 -5.42
CA TYR A 119 1.84 1.82 -4.03
C TYR A 119 1.31 0.57 -3.32
N LEU A 120 0.35 -0.15 -3.92
CA LEU A 120 -0.21 -1.38 -3.38
C LEU A 120 0.85 -2.47 -3.21
N ASN A 121 1.86 -2.52 -4.08
CA ASN A 121 2.96 -3.48 -4.02
C ASN A 121 4.08 -3.05 -3.06
N GLU A 122 4.28 -1.75 -2.83
CA GLU A 122 5.36 -1.25 -1.96
C GLU A 122 4.94 -1.14 -0.50
N VAL A 123 3.67 -0.79 -0.23
CA VAL A 123 3.17 -0.66 1.15
C VAL A 123 3.18 -2.02 1.85
N SER A 124 4.05 -2.15 2.84
CA SER A 124 4.11 -3.29 3.75
C SER A 124 2.93 -3.24 4.71
N LEU A 125 1.98 -4.18 4.56
CA LEU A 125 0.84 -4.30 5.47
C LEU A 125 1.16 -5.02 6.79
N GLY A 126 2.41 -5.45 7.00
CA GLY A 126 2.79 -6.07 8.27
C GLY A 126 4.22 -6.57 8.28
N GLN A 127 4.95 -6.26 9.35
CA GLN A 127 6.16 -6.97 9.70
C GLN A 127 5.75 -8.38 10.17
N SER A 128 5.88 -9.38 9.30
CA SER A 128 6.00 -10.75 9.80
C SER A 128 7.40 -10.88 10.39
N TYR A 129 7.48 -11.32 11.64
CA TYR A 129 8.68 -11.41 12.46
C TYR A 129 9.98 -11.62 11.66
N ASN A 130 10.83 -10.58 11.64
CA ASN A 130 12.18 -10.55 11.05
C ASN A 130 12.31 -10.63 9.51
N GLN A 131 11.21 -10.64 8.75
CA GLN A 131 11.19 -10.51 7.29
C GLN A 131 10.06 -9.54 6.88
N GLY A 132 10.43 -8.39 6.33
CA GLY A 132 9.44 -7.39 5.90
C GLY A 132 8.59 -7.96 4.77
N VAL A 133 7.30 -8.17 5.00
CA VAL A 133 6.35 -8.55 3.95
C VAL A 133 5.86 -7.27 3.30
N HIS A 134 6.27 -7.03 2.05
CA HIS A 134 5.90 -5.84 1.29
C HIS A 134 4.81 -6.19 0.26
N GLY A 135 3.76 -5.36 0.22
CA GLY A 135 2.66 -5.47 -0.74
C GLY A 135 1.36 -6.04 -0.16
N MET A 136 0.23 -5.43 -0.52
CA MET A 136 -1.09 -5.87 -0.06
C MET A 136 -1.48 -7.25 -0.60
N GLY A 137 -0.90 -7.66 -1.73
CA GLY A 137 -1.17 -8.95 -2.36
C GLY A 137 -0.78 -10.13 -1.46
N TRP A 138 0.30 -9.97 -0.70
CA TRP A 138 0.72 -10.95 0.30
C TRP A 138 -0.16 -10.96 1.54
N ALA A 139 -0.57 -9.79 2.04
CA ALA A 139 -1.43 -9.71 3.21
C ALA A 139 -2.82 -10.30 2.94
N GLY A 140 -3.34 -10.17 1.71
CA GLY A 140 -4.56 -10.85 1.27
C GLY A 140 -4.41 -12.37 1.29
N ARG A 141 -3.31 -12.92 0.75
CA ARG A 141 -3.00 -14.36 0.83
C ARG A 141 -2.81 -14.85 2.26
N LEU A 142 -2.10 -14.08 3.08
CA LEU A 142 -1.86 -14.43 4.48
C LEU A 142 -3.19 -14.43 5.26
N SER A 143 -4.04 -13.42 5.06
CA SER A 143 -5.39 -13.36 5.65
C SER A 143 -6.28 -14.50 5.17
N PHE A 144 -6.20 -14.88 3.89
CA PHE A 144 -6.91 -16.04 3.35
C PHE A 144 -6.45 -17.35 4.00
N ILE A 145 -5.14 -17.52 4.23
CA ILE A 145 -4.59 -18.67 4.95
C ILE A 145 -5.02 -18.65 6.43
N PHE A 146 -5.03 -17.49 7.08
CA PHE A 146 -5.44 -17.32 8.49
C PHE A 146 -6.96 -17.33 8.73
N GLN A 147 -7.80 -17.21 7.70
CA GLN A 147 -9.24 -17.45 7.81
C GLN A 147 -9.63 -18.93 7.67
N ASN A 148 -8.76 -19.75 7.08
CA ASN A 148 -8.96 -21.20 6.91
C ASN A 148 -8.33 -22.15 7.98
N PRO A 149 -7.67 -21.75 9.08
CA PRO A 149 -7.04 -22.69 10.00
C PRO A 149 -8.02 -23.28 11.03
N LEU A 150 -9.27 -22.80 11.08
CA LEU A 150 -10.29 -23.29 12.01
C LEU A 150 -11.17 -24.41 11.42
N MET A 151 -10.95 -24.81 10.15
CA MET A 151 -11.74 -25.83 9.47
C MET A 151 -11.04 -27.20 9.40
N SER A 152 -10.24 -27.57 10.41
CA SER A 152 -9.69 -28.93 10.53
C SER A 152 -9.61 -29.53 11.94
N LEU A 153 -10.08 -28.86 12.99
CA LEU A 153 -10.20 -29.48 14.31
C LEU A 153 -11.60 -30.10 14.48
N ASN A 154 -11.88 -31.17 13.73
CA ASN A 154 -12.95 -32.08 14.11
C ASN A 154 -12.41 -32.98 15.23
N THR A 155 -12.57 -32.55 16.48
CA THR A 155 -12.31 -33.36 17.67
C THR A 155 -13.33 -34.49 17.70
N THR A 156 -12.93 -35.67 17.23
CA THR A 156 -13.74 -36.87 17.40
C THR A 156 -13.39 -37.48 18.76
N LYS A 157 -14.40 -37.73 19.58
CA LYS A 157 -14.31 -38.57 20.79
C LYS A 157 -13.83 -39.97 20.45
#